data_AF-A0A3D1RDE5-F1
#
_entry.id   AF-A0A3D1RDE5-F1
#
_cell.length_a   1.000
_cell.length_b   1.000
_cell.length_c   1.000
_cell.angle_alpha   90.00
_cell.angle_beta   90.00
_cell.angle_gamma   90.00
#
_symmetry.space_group_name_H-M   'P 1'
#
loop_
_entity.id
_entity.type
_entity.pdbx_description
1 polymer ?
#
loop_
_entity_poly.entity_id
_entity_poly.type
_entity_poly.pdbx_seq_one_letter_code
_entity_poly.pdbx_strand_id
1 'polypeptide(L)' 'MKVDASGTERVQVSVFDVTGRPYTKLVAQPGQTITFGNELKPGAYLVELVQGANRKVVKVIKN' A
#
# COMPACT_ATOMS: atom_id res chain seq x y z
N MET A 1 3.87 -1.64 -7.94
CA MET A 1 3.02 -2.52 -7.10
C MET A 1 1.57 -2.22 -7.43
N LYS A 2 0.67 -3.22 -7.39
CA LYS A 2 -0.75 -3.07 -7.74
C LYS A 2 -1.63 -3.55 -6.58
N VAL A 3 -2.65 -2.78 -6.23
CA VAL A 3 -3.67 -3.14 -5.23
C VAL A 3 -5.04 -2.98 -5.87
N ASP A 4 -5.83 -4.05 -5.82
CA ASP A 4 -7.19 -4.11 -6.34
C ASP A 4 -8.18 -4.05 -5.17
N ALA A 5 -9.01 -3.01 -5.11
CA ALA A 5 -10.01 -2.82 -4.05
C ALA A 5 -11.31 -3.56 -4.39
N SER A 6 -11.31 -4.89 -4.34
CA SER A 6 -12.47 -5.71 -4.74
C SER A 6 -13.61 -5.80 -3.70
N GLY A 7 -13.48 -5.13 -2.55
CA GLY A 7 -14.50 -5.10 -1.49
C GLY A 7 -15.41 -3.88 -1.55
N THR A 8 -16.37 -3.77 -0.62
CA THR A 8 -17.33 -2.65 -0.52
C THR A 8 -16.79 -1.47 0.27
N GLU A 9 -15.68 -1.64 0.98
CA GLU A 9 -15.03 -0.60 1.77
C GLU A 9 -13.80 -0.05 1.03
N ARG A 10 -13.53 1.24 1.25
CA ARG A 10 -12.30 1.89 0.75
C ARG A 10 -11.06 1.20 1.32
N VAL A 11 -10.02 1.09 0.50
CA VAL A 11 -8.72 0.55 0.91
C VAL A 11 -7.76 1.71 1.11
N GLN A 12 -7.24 1.88 2.32
CA GLN A 12 -6.12 2.78 2.59
C GLN A 12 -4.82 2.00 2.43
N VAL A 13 -3.90 2.52 1.62
CA VAL A 13 -2.56 1.96 1.42
C VAL A 13 -1.55 2.95 2.00
N SER A 14 -0.79 2.53 3.00
CA SER A 14 0.32 3.31 3.58
C SER A 14 1.63 2.60 3.25
N VAL A 15 2.58 3.31 2.66
CA VAL A 15 3.91 2.78 2.34
C VAL A 15 4.93 3.41 3.27
N PHE A 16 5.75 2.59 3.90
CA PHE A 16 6.83 3.00 4.78
C PHE A 16 8.14 2.39 4.32
N ASP A 17 9.26 3.05 4.56
CA ASP A 17 10.56 2.39 4.49
C ASP A 17 10.77 1.45 5.70
N VAL A 18 11.88 0.71 5.71
CA VAL A 18 12.21 -0.22 6.81
C VAL A 18 12.39 0.44 8.17
N THR A 19 12.60 1.76 8.21
CA THR A 19 12.72 2.52 9.46
C THR A 19 11.37 3.01 9.99
N GLY A 20 10.28 2.76 9.24
CA GLY A 20 8.94 3.22 9.57
C GLY A 20 8.64 4.63 9.08
N ARG A 21 9.52 5.26 8.28
CA ARG A 21 9.26 6.58 7.72
C ARG A 21 8.18 6.47 6.64
N PRO A 22 7.09 7.25 6.71
CA PRO A 22 6.05 7.23 5.69
C PRO A 22 6.60 7.77 4.38
N TYR A 23 6.41 6.99 3.32
CA TYR A 23 6.78 7.35 1.96
C TYR A 23 5.59 7.94 1.21
N THR A 24 4.46 7.23 1.21
CA THR A 24 3.22 7.71 0.58
C THR A 24 1.99 7.09 1.25
N LYS A 25 0.86 7.75 1.08
CA LYS A 25 -0.45 7.28 1.55
C LYS A 25 -1.47 7.49 0.44
N LEU A 26 -2.19 6.42 0.10
CA LEU A 26 -3.13 6.35 -1.00
C LEU A 26 -4.46 5.79 -0.49
N VAL A 27 -5.56 6.16 -1.14
CA VAL A 27 -6.90 5.65 -0.81
C VAL A 27 -7.58 5.20 -2.10
N ALA A 28 -7.93 3.92 -2.17
CA ALA A 28 -8.70 3.33 -3.26
C ALA A 28 -10.17 3.25 -2.87
N GLN A 29 -11.05 3.72 -3.75
CA GLN A 29 -12.48 3.44 -3.61
C GLN A 29 -12.78 1.98 -4.00
N PRO A 30 -13.91 1.41 -3.53
CA PRO A 30 -14.41 0.13 -4.03
C PRO A 30 -14.38 0.04 -5.55
N GLY A 31 -13.87 -1.08 -6.08
CA GLY A 31 -13.72 -1.33 -7.52
C GLY A 31 -12.54 -0.62 -8.19
N GLN A 32 -11.77 0.22 -7.47
CA GLN A 32 -10.60 0.88 -8.04
C GLN A 32 -9.32 0.04 -7.85
N THR A 33 -8.47 0.13 -8.86
CA THR A 33 -7.09 -0.32 -8.78
C THR A 33 -6.18 0.87 -8.50
N ILE A 34 -5.26 0.73 -7.54
CA ILE A 34 -4.16 1.67 -7.36
C ILE A 34 -2.85 1.01 -7.76
N THR A 35 -2.06 1.72 -8.55
CA THR A 35 -0.67 1.38 -8.85
C THR A 35 0.24 2.40 -8.19
N PHE A 36 1.24 1.92 -7.47
CA PHE A 36 2.20 2.77 -6.76
C PHE A 36 3.59 2.14 -6.73
N GLY A 37 4.58 2.95 -6.38
CA GLY A 37 5.95 2.50 -6.15
C GLY A 37 6.87 2.59 -7.35
N ASN A 38 6.52 3.39 -8.37
CA ASN A 38 7.41 3.72 -9.49
C ASN A 38 8.53 4.67 -9.05
N GLU A 39 8.21 5.52 -8.08
CA GLU A 39 9.07 6.52 -7.48
C GLU A 39 9.95 5.95 -6.36
N LEU A 40 9.73 4.71 -5.94
CA LEU A 40 10.51 4.06 -4.87
C LEU A 40 11.89 3.66 -5.40
N LYS A 41 12.91 4.01 -4.62
CA LYS A 41 14.28 3.54 -4.85
C LYS A 41 14.39 2.04 -4.55
N PRO A 42 15.42 1.35 -5.06
CA PRO A 42 15.72 -0.01 -4.63
C PRO A 42 15.89 -0.09 -3.11
N GLY A 43 15.27 -1.08 -2.49
CA GLY A 43 15.22 -1.21 -1.04
C GLY A 43 14.01 -1.98 -0.54
N ALA A 44 13.95 -2.16 0.78
CA ALA A 44 12.81 -2.81 1.43
C ALA A 44 11.80 -1.77 1.95
N TYR A 45 10.52 -2.12 1.82
CA TYR A 45 9.39 -1.28 2.21
C TYR A 45 8.36 -2.11 2.95
N LEU A 46 7.66 -1.48 3.88
CA LEU A 46 6.47 -2.01 4.52
C LEU A 46 5.25 -1.35 3.89
N VAL A 47 4.35 -2.16 3.35
CA VAL A 47 3.07 -1.69 2.82
C VAL A 47 1.97 -2.17 3.76
N GLU A 48 1.28 -1.23 4.36
CA GLU A 48 0.09 -1.45 5.14
C GLU A 48 -1.14 -1.21 4.28
N LEU A 49 -2.05 -2.18 4.27
CA LEU A 49 -3.37 -2.09 3.68
C LEU A 49 -4.42 -2.16 4.79
N VAL A 50 -5.32 -1.19 4.80
CA VAL A 50 -6.47 -1.16 5.73
C VAL A 50 -7.75 -1.06 4.92
N GLN A 51 -8.65 -2.03 5.09
CA GLN A 51 -9.97 -2.06 4.49
C GLN A 51 -10.99 -2.39 5.57
N GLY A 52 -11.74 -1.36 6.01
CA GLY A 52 -12.61 -1.47 7.17
C GLY A 52 -11.85 -1.89 8.43
N ALA A 53 -12.26 -3.02 9.02
CA ALA A 53 -11.59 -3.63 10.18
C ALA A 53 -10.40 -4.52 9.79
N ASN A 54 -10.23 -4.84 8.50
CA ASN A 54 -9.14 -5.70 8.04
C ASN A 54 -7.86 -4.89 7.86
N ARG A 55 -6.79 -5.30 8.52
CA ARG A 55 -5.45 -4.72 8.39
C ARG A 55 -4.46 -5.79 7.95
N LYS A 56 -3.70 -5.51 6.90
CA LYS A 56 -2.66 -6.39 6.38
C LYS A 56 -1.38 -5.59 6.18
N VAL A 57 -0.26 -6.09 6.71
CA VAL A 57 1.06 -5.49 6.48
C VAL A 57 1.89 -6.49 5.68
N VAL A 58 2.50 -6.02 4.60
CA VAL A 58 3.38 -6.83 3.75
C VAL A 58 4.73 -6.16 3.58
N LYS A 59 5.80 -6.93 3.70
CA LYS A 59 7.14 -6.48 3.33
C LYS A 59 7.34 -6.68 1.83
N VAL A 60 7.80 -5.65 1.14
CA VAL A 60 8.09 -5.69 -0.29
C VAL A 60 9.54 -5.27 -0.51
N ILE A 61 10.21 -5.92 -1.46
CA ILE A 61 11.57 -5.56 -1.87
C ILE A 61 11.47 -4.99 -3.29
N LYS A 62 11.89 -3.74 -3.45
CA LYS A 62 12.06 -3.09 -4.75
C LYS A 62 13.50 -3.34 -5.19
N ASN A 63 13.65 -3.97 -6.35
CA ASN A 63 14.92 -4.06 -7.08
C ASN A 63 15.05 -2.92 -8.08
#